data_AF-A0A1G4KFF6-F1
#
_entry.id   AF-A0A1G4KFF6-F1
#
_cell.length_a   1.000
_cell.length_b   1.000
_cell.length_c   1.000
_cell.angle_alpha   90.00
_cell.angle_beta   90.00
_cell.angle_gamma   90.00
#
_symmetry.space_group_name_H-M   'P 1'
#
loop_
_entity.id
_entity.type
_entity.pdbx_description
1 polymer ?
#
loop_
_entity_poly.entity_id
_entity_poly.type
_entity_poly.pdbx_seq_one_letter_code
_entity_poly.pdbx_strand_id
1 'polypeptide(L)'
;MPSQASHYAILGLESDCELLQVKKAYRERLLSTHPDKTRSGSGTSTGPLSIEEIKEAYRILSDPKTRSQYDALLAESCKKSGFNNTGEGLESFSLDKFDYDSGTSTFSMNCPRCHVTAGFELTEDMLDNHGAELPDGSYFVVVQCSACSLWLNVTFDIVDE
;
A
#
# COMPACT_ATOMS: atom_id res chain seq x y z
N MET A 1 -7.63 14.76 -5.00
CA MET A 1 -6.40 14.50 -4.24
C MET A 1 -5.35 13.99 -5.20
N PRO A 2 -4.21 14.67 -5.43
CA PRO A 2 -3.11 14.09 -6.21
C PRO A 2 -2.10 13.45 -5.26
N SER A 3 -2.12 12.12 -5.31
CA SER A 3 -1.27 11.15 -4.64
C SER A 3 0.19 11.24 -5.08
N GLN A 4 1.06 11.54 -4.11
CA GLN A 4 2.41 11.01 -3.93
C GLN A 4 3.32 10.87 -5.18
N ALA A 5 4.26 11.81 -5.32
CA ALA A 5 5.57 11.68 -6.00
C ALA A 5 5.64 10.92 -7.35
N SER A 6 4.71 11.18 -8.28
CA SER A 6 4.81 10.65 -9.65
C SER A 6 5.75 11.51 -10.52
N HIS A 7 6.44 10.93 -11.52
CA HIS A 7 7.29 11.69 -12.46
C HIS A 7 6.57 12.88 -13.14
N TYR A 8 5.24 12.78 -13.26
CA TYR A 8 4.37 13.87 -13.68
C TYR A 8 4.40 15.06 -12.71
N ALA A 9 4.35 14.82 -11.40
CA ALA A 9 4.46 15.86 -10.37
C ALA A 9 5.85 16.53 -10.36
N ILE A 10 6.91 15.78 -10.68
CA ILE A 10 8.28 16.30 -10.80
C ILE A 10 8.37 17.37 -11.91
N LEU A 11 7.74 17.10 -13.05
CA LEU A 11 7.64 18.06 -14.15
C LEU A 11 6.56 19.13 -13.91
N GLY A 12 5.59 18.86 -13.02
CA GLY A 12 4.41 19.70 -12.79
C GLY A 12 3.36 19.55 -13.87
N LEU A 13 3.22 18.34 -14.39
CA LEU A 13 2.29 17.97 -15.46
C LEU A 13 1.21 17.03 -14.91
N GLU A 14 0.09 16.98 -15.61
CA GLU A 14 -0.98 16.02 -15.35
C GLU A 14 -0.72 14.70 -16.09
N SER A 15 -1.39 13.63 -15.67
CA SER A 15 -1.28 12.30 -16.28
C SER A 15 -1.80 12.23 -17.72
N ASP A 16 -2.57 13.23 -18.16
CA ASP A 16 -3.11 13.37 -19.53
C ASP A 16 -2.21 14.19 -20.48
N CYS A 17 -1.03 14.66 -20.02
CA CYS A 17 -0.20 15.56 -20.83
C CYS A 17 0.37 14.92 -22.10
N GLU A 18 0.44 15.72 -23.18
CA GLU A 18 1.09 15.34 -24.44
C GLU A 18 2.62 15.42 -24.38
N LEU A 19 3.32 14.68 -25.25
CA LEU A 19 4.78 14.69 -25.35
C LEU A 19 5.37 16.09 -25.61
N LEU A 20 4.62 16.95 -26.30
CA LEU A 20 5.01 18.35 -26.52
C LEU A 20 5.05 19.15 -25.22
N GLN A 21 4.09 18.93 -24.32
CA GLN A 21 4.06 19.57 -23.01
C GLN A 21 5.17 19.04 -22.09
N VAL A 22 5.45 17.74 -22.13
CA VAL A 22 6.58 17.10 -21.42
C VAL A 22 7.92 17.75 -21.79
N LYS A 23 8.18 17.94 -23.09
CA LYS A 23 9.40 18.60 -23.59
C LYS A 23 9.51 20.05 -23.16
N LYS A 24 8.39 20.78 -23.15
CA LYS A 24 8.35 22.19 -22.74
C LYS A 24 8.64 22.34 -21.24
N ALA A 25 7.91 21.59 -20.41
CA ALA A 25 8.08 21.60 -18.96
C ALA A 25 9.50 21.18 -18.54
N TYR A 26 10.10 20.18 -19.21
CA TYR A 26 11.49 19.76 -18.95
C TYR A 26 12.48 20.92 -19.13
N ARG A 27 12.34 21.72 -20.20
CA ARG A 27 13.21 22.87 -20.45
C ARG A 27 13.04 23.93 -19.36
N GLU A 28 11.80 24.27 -19.03
CA GLU A 28 11.47 25.28 -18.01
C GLU A 28 11.99 24.88 -16.63
N ARG A 29 11.89 23.58 -16.29
CA ARG A 29 12.42 23.02 -15.04
C ARG A 29 13.94 23.04 -15.00
N LEU A 30 14.64 22.64 -16.06
CA LEU A 30 16.11 22.72 -16.11
C LEU A 30 16.64 24.15 -15.96
N LEU A 31 15.99 25.10 -16.61
CA LEU A 31 16.34 26.53 -16.52
C LEU A 31 16.16 27.06 -15.10
N SER A 32 15.11 26.60 -14.41
CA SER A 32 14.82 26.99 -13.03
C SER A 32 15.80 26.39 -12.03
N THR A 33 16.33 25.19 -12.30
CA THR A 33 17.27 24.45 -11.43
C THR A 33 18.75 24.67 -11.81
N HIS A 34 19.07 25.61 -12.71
CA HIS A 34 20.45 25.79 -13.19
C HIS A 34 21.40 26.26 -12.07
N PRO A 35 22.56 25.60 -11.87
CA PRO A 35 23.45 25.87 -10.72
C PRO A 35 24.14 27.24 -10.79
N ASP A 36 24.15 27.91 -11.95
CA ASP A 36 24.65 29.29 -12.07
C ASP A 36 23.84 30.29 -11.25
N LYS A 37 22.56 30.00 -11.01
CA LYS A 37 21.64 30.83 -10.24
C LYS A 37 21.63 30.48 -8.74
N THR A 38 22.21 29.34 -8.36
CA THR A 38 22.24 28.81 -6.98
C THR A 38 23.58 29.01 -6.27
N ARG A 39 24.64 29.42 -6.99
CA ARG A 39 25.98 29.64 -6.42
C ARG A 39 26.11 30.87 -5.49
N SER A 40 25.08 31.71 -5.36
CA SER A 40 25.16 32.94 -4.54
C SER A 40 24.55 32.86 -3.13
N GLY A 41 23.99 31.72 -2.72
CA GLY A 41 23.27 31.62 -1.45
C GLY A 41 23.66 30.40 -0.64
N SER A 42 24.33 30.66 0.48
CA SER A 42 24.64 29.69 1.52
C SER A 42 23.37 28.98 2.03
N GLY A 43 23.51 27.67 2.29
CA GLY A 43 22.75 26.88 3.26
C GLY A 43 21.25 27.15 3.40
N THR A 44 20.42 26.33 2.75
CA THR A 44 19.17 25.75 3.28
C THR A 44 18.64 24.83 2.18
N SER A 45 19.08 23.56 2.16
CA SER A 45 18.42 22.52 1.35
C SER A 45 17.11 22.13 2.01
N THR A 46 16.16 23.06 2.09
CA THR A 46 14.74 22.70 2.04
C THR A 46 14.48 22.38 0.56
N GLY A 47 15.01 21.22 0.13
CA GLY A 47 15.16 20.84 -1.27
C GLY A 47 13.82 20.54 -1.94
N PRO A 48 13.74 20.63 -3.27
CA PRO A 48 12.74 19.81 -3.96
C PRO A 48 13.14 19.47 -5.41
N LEU A 49 13.62 18.25 -5.66
CA LEU A 49 13.90 17.64 -6.98
C LEU A 49 15.27 17.97 -7.60
N SER A 50 16.14 16.96 -7.64
CA SER A 50 17.44 17.00 -8.32
C SER A 50 17.29 17.12 -9.83
N ILE A 51 18.28 17.72 -10.50
CA ILE A 51 18.36 17.75 -11.97
C ILE A 51 18.30 16.31 -12.53
N GLU A 52 18.82 15.36 -11.77
CA GLU A 52 18.78 13.92 -12.04
C GLU A 52 17.33 13.40 -12.08
N GLU A 53 16.49 13.77 -11.13
CA GLU A 53 15.07 13.38 -11.08
C GLU A 53 14.27 13.98 -12.24
N ILE A 54 14.57 15.23 -12.63
CA ILE A 54 13.95 15.88 -13.78
C ILE A 54 14.33 15.16 -15.09
N LYS A 55 15.60 14.75 -15.22
CA LYS A 55 16.10 13.97 -16.36
C LYS A 55 15.48 12.58 -16.41
N GLU A 56 15.35 11.92 -15.26
CA GLU A 56 14.72 10.61 -15.15
C GLU A 56 13.24 10.66 -15.50
N ALA A 57 12.50 11.62 -14.96
CA ALA A 57 11.10 11.87 -15.29
C ALA A 57 10.92 12.09 -16.80
N TYR A 58 11.78 12.91 -17.42
CA TYR A 58 11.75 13.11 -18.87
C TYR A 58 12.08 11.84 -19.65
N ARG A 59 13.07 11.05 -19.23
CA ARG A 59 13.45 9.80 -19.88
C ARG A 59 12.28 8.81 -19.93
N ILE A 60 11.52 8.72 -18.84
CA ILE A 60 10.39 7.79 -18.71
C ILE A 60 9.17 8.32 -19.48
N LEU A 61 8.89 9.62 -19.42
CA LEU A 61 7.71 10.24 -20.04
C LEU A 61 7.89 10.62 -21.52
N SER A 62 9.13 10.69 -22.02
CA SER A 62 9.42 11.11 -23.41
C SER A 62 9.11 10.02 -24.43
N ASP A 63 9.11 8.73 -24.06
CA ASP A 63 8.81 7.63 -24.97
C ASP A 63 7.48 6.96 -24.57
N PRO A 64 6.55 6.77 -25.51
CA PRO A 64 5.25 6.20 -25.21
C PRO A 64 5.36 4.78 -24.64
N LYS A 65 6.37 4.00 -25.04
CA LYS A 65 6.57 2.63 -24.55
C LYS A 65 7.03 2.63 -23.10
N THR A 66 7.93 3.53 -22.71
CA THR A 66 8.40 3.64 -21.32
C THR A 66 7.34 4.27 -20.42
N ARG A 67 6.56 5.22 -20.94
CA ARG A 67 5.41 5.79 -20.24
C ARG A 67 4.39 4.71 -19.90
N SER A 68 3.94 3.93 -20.89
CA SER A 68 3.00 2.83 -20.63
C SER A 68 3.52 1.80 -19.63
N GLN A 69 4.82 1.51 -19.64
CA GLN A 69 5.43 0.63 -18.62
C GLN A 69 5.41 1.27 -17.23
N TYR A 70 5.70 2.56 -17.12
CA TYR A 70 5.64 3.29 -15.86
C TYR A 70 4.21 3.38 -15.31
N ASP A 71 3.23 3.69 -16.17
CA ASP A 71 1.81 3.70 -15.80
C ASP A 71 1.33 2.29 -15.40
N ALA A 72 1.81 1.23 -16.05
CA ALA A 72 1.54 -0.15 -15.64
C ALA A 72 2.14 -0.47 -14.26
N LEU A 73 3.40 -0.11 -14.01
CA LEU A 73 4.06 -0.28 -12.72
C LEU A 73 3.40 0.53 -11.61
N LEU A 74 2.93 1.74 -11.93
CA LEU A 74 2.18 2.58 -10.99
C LEU A 74 0.82 1.95 -10.68
N ALA A 75 0.13 1.40 -11.68
CA ALA A 75 -1.10 0.65 -11.50
C ALA A 75 -0.89 -0.64 -10.69
N GLU A 76 0.22 -1.37 -10.89
CA GLU A 76 0.61 -2.54 -10.09
C GLU A 76 0.96 -2.16 -8.65
N SER A 77 1.66 -1.04 -8.45
CA SER A 77 1.99 -0.53 -7.12
C SER A 77 0.75 -0.06 -6.36
N CYS A 78 -0.22 0.54 -7.06
CA CYS A 78 -1.52 0.89 -6.51
C CYS A 78 -2.38 -0.37 -6.24
N LYS A 79 -2.31 -1.39 -7.09
CA LYS A 79 -2.93 -2.72 -6.85
C LYS A 79 -2.31 -3.45 -5.67
N LYS A 80 -1.07 -3.15 -5.28
CA LYS A 80 -0.44 -3.67 -4.07
C LYS A 80 -0.97 -3.03 -2.77
N SER A 81 -1.90 -2.08 -2.87
CA SER A 81 -2.74 -1.59 -1.77
C SER A 81 -4.22 -1.97 -1.94
N GLY A 82 -4.54 -2.82 -2.91
CA GLY A 82 -5.87 -3.40 -3.11
C GLY A 82 -5.98 -4.72 -2.36
N PHE A 83 -6.95 -4.80 -1.46
CA PHE A 83 -7.37 -6.00 -0.75
C PHE A 83 -7.49 -7.20 -1.71
N ASN A 84 -6.63 -8.21 -1.51
CA ASN A 84 -6.76 -9.51 -2.15
C ASN A 84 -7.41 -10.47 -1.14
N ASN A 85 -8.40 -11.27 -1.56
CA ASN A 85 -9.06 -12.29 -0.72
C ASN A 85 -8.10 -13.36 -0.18
N THR A 86 -6.82 -13.30 -0.54
CA THR A 86 -5.72 -14.16 -0.07
C THR A 86 -5.14 -13.71 1.28
N GLY A 87 -5.63 -12.60 1.87
CA GLY A 87 -5.13 -12.10 3.15
C GLY A 87 -3.76 -11.40 3.06
N GLU A 88 -3.21 -11.20 1.87
CA GLU A 88 -1.90 -10.58 1.68
C GLU A 88 -1.97 -9.07 1.97
N GLY A 89 -1.28 -8.62 3.03
CA GLY A 89 -1.29 -7.23 3.50
C GLY A 89 -2.22 -6.94 4.69
N LEU A 90 -2.91 -7.95 5.23
CA LEU A 90 -3.63 -7.84 6.50
C LEU A 90 -2.69 -8.13 7.68
N GLU A 91 -2.92 -7.47 8.81
CA GLU A 91 -2.25 -7.84 10.05
C GLU A 91 -2.70 -9.24 10.47
N SER A 92 -1.72 -10.15 10.55
CA SER A 92 -1.91 -11.52 11.00
C SER A 92 -1.78 -11.60 12.51
N PHE A 93 -2.80 -12.17 13.17
CA PHE A 93 -2.84 -12.40 14.60
C PHE A 93 -2.99 -13.89 14.90
N SER A 94 -2.27 -14.37 15.90
CA SER A 94 -2.43 -15.73 16.40
C SER A 94 -3.72 -15.85 17.22
N LEU A 95 -4.41 -16.98 17.07
CA LEU A 95 -5.63 -17.32 17.84
C LEU A 95 -5.38 -17.30 19.35
N ASP A 96 -4.15 -17.53 19.80
CA ASP A 96 -3.71 -17.43 21.21
C ASP A 96 -4.00 -16.06 21.87
N LYS A 97 -4.16 -15.01 21.06
CA LYS A 97 -4.47 -13.66 21.54
C LYS A 97 -5.97 -13.39 21.68
N PHE A 98 -6.83 -14.32 21.26
CA PHE A 98 -8.27 -14.25 21.43
C PHE A 98 -8.67 -14.77 22.82
N ASP A 99 -9.67 -14.14 23.42
CA ASP A 99 -10.28 -14.62 24.67
C ASP A 99 -11.29 -15.72 24.32
N TYR A 100 -11.09 -16.92 24.87
CA TYR A 100 -11.98 -18.06 24.65
C TYR A 100 -13.04 -18.13 25.74
N ASP A 101 -14.31 -18.06 25.33
CA ASP A 101 -15.43 -18.32 26.21
C ASP A 101 -15.83 -19.80 26.15
N SER A 102 -15.61 -20.52 27.25
CA SER A 102 -15.97 -21.94 27.40
C SER A 102 -17.47 -22.20 27.50
N GLY A 103 -18.30 -21.16 27.66
CA GLY A 103 -19.76 -21.27 27.71
C GLY A 103 -20.39 -21.29 26.32
N THR A 104 -19.79 -20.59 25.35
CA THR A 104 -20.31 -20.47 23.98
C THR A 104 -19.37 -21.05 22.91
N SER A 105 -18.24 -21.67 23.28
CA SER A 105 -17.22 -22.15 22.34
C SER A 105 -16.83 -21.08 21.31
N THR A 106 -16.70 -19.84 21.79
CA THR A 106 -16.47 -18.67 20.94
C THR A 106 -15.17 -17.97 21.34
N PHE A 107 -14.33 -17.72 20.36
CA PHE A 107 -13.14 -16.89 20.45
C PHE A 107 -13.51 -15.44 20.14
N SER A 108 -13.21 -14.54 21.06
CA SER A 108 -13.52 -13.12 20.91
C SER A 108 -12.28 -12.24 21.08
N MET A 109 -12.16 -11.22 20.24
CA MET A 109 -11.12 -10.20 20.35
C MET A 109 -11.70 -8.79 20.18
N ASN A 110 -11.12 -7.82 20.90
CA ASN A 110 -11.43 -6.40 20.75
C ASN A 110 -10.84 -5.84 19.43
N CYS A 111 -11.59 -5.03 18.66
CA CYS A 111 -11.04 -4.42 17.43
C CYS A 111 -9.98 -3.36 17.83
N PRO A 112 -8.69 -3.46 17.41
CA PRO A 112 -7.67 -2.47 17.73
C PRO A 112 -7.93 -1.11 17.05
N ARG A 113 -8.82 -1.07 16.05
CA ARG A 113 -9.16 0.15 15.32
C ARG A 113 -10.30 0.95 15.95
N CYS A 114 -11.35 0.30 16.46
CA CYS A 114 -12.51 0.99 17.04
C CYS A 114 -12.73 0.70 18.53
N HIS A 115 -11.93 -0.17 19.13
CA HIS A 115 -12.06 -0.63 20.52
C HIS A 115 -13.43 -1.24 20.87
N VAL A 116 -14.20 -1.71 19.88
CA VAL A 116 -15.43 -2.46 20.16
C VAL A 116 -15.07 -3.79 20.84
N THR A 117 -15.78 -4.11 21.91
CA THR A 117 -15.69 -5.39 22.63
C THR A 117 -16.28 -6.51 21.78
N ALA A 118 -15.62 -7.67 21.69
CA ALA A 118 -16.01 -8.77 20.80
C ALA A 118 -16.22 -8.30 19.35
N GLY A 119 -15.29 -7.47 18.84
CA GLY A 119 -15.35 -6.99 17.46
C GLY A 119 -15.11 -8.08 16.43
N PHE A 120 -14.39 -9.12 16.84
CA PHE A 120 -14.13 -10.33 16.06
C PHE A 120 -14.58 -11.51 16.91
N GLU A 121 -15.54 -12.27 16.40
CA GLU A 121 -16.11 -13.46 17.04
C GLU A 121 -15.92 -14.63 16.07
N LEU A 122 -15.26 -15.69 16.53
CA LEU A 122 -15.06 -16.91 15.77
C LEU A 122 -15.53 -18.10 16.62
N THR A 123 -16.28 -19.01 16.02
CA THR A 123 -16.63 -20.28 16.66
C THR A 123 -15.72 -21.39 16.18
N GLU A 124 -15.57 -22.45 16.96
CA GLU A 124 -14.78 -23.65 16.58
C GLU A 124 -15.22 -24.22 15.22
N ASP A 125 -16.53 -24.21 14.91
CA ASP A 125 -17.06 -24.63 13.60
C ASP A 125 -16.60 -23.75 12.43
N MET A 126 -16.43 -22.44 12.65
CA MET A 126 -15.92 -21.54 11.62
C MET A 126 -14.44 -21.76 11.36
N LEU A 127 -13.66 -22.12 12.38
CA LEU A 127 -12.25 -22.47 12.21
C LEU A 127 -12.11 -23.77 11.41
N ASP A 128 -12.93 -24.78 11.71
CA ASP A 128 -12.92 -26.07 11.01
C ASP A 128 -13.32 -25.94 9.53
N ASN A 129 -14.39 -25.19 9.23
CA ASN A 129 -14.91 -25.06 7.87
C ASN A 129 -14.23 -24.00 6.99
N HIS A 130 -13.58 -22.98 7.57
CA HIS A 130 -13.01 -21.85 6.82
C HIS A 130 -11.49 -21.71 6.94
N GLY A 131 -10.81 -22.64 7.59
CA GLY A 131 -9.35 -22.67 7.63
C GLY A 131 -8.75 -22.99 6.26
N ALA A 132 -8.03 -22.04 5.66
CA ALA A 132 -7.18 -22.33 4.51
C ALA A 132 -5.84 -22.90 5.00
N GLU A 133 -5.47 -24.09 4.51
CA GLU A 133 -4.18 -24.72 4.85
C GLU A 133 -3.02 -23.93 4.24
N LEU A 134 -2.01 -23.64 5.06
CA LEU A 134 -0.72 -23.14 4.61
C LEU A 134 0.24 -24.31 4.39
N PRO A 135 1.25 -24.15 3.51
CA PRO A 135 2.25 -25.18 3.25
C PRO A 135 3.08 -25.60 4.49
N ASP A 136 2.98 -24.84 5.58
CA ASP A 136 3.65 -25.10 6.86
C ASP A 136 2.79 -25.96 7.82
N GLY A 137 1.56 -26.31 7.45
CA GLY A 137 0.62 -27.08 8.29
C GLY A 137 -0.26 -26.22 9.21
N SER A 138 -0.05 -24.91 9.25
CA SER A 138 -0.91 -23.95 9.95
C SER A 138 -2.12 -23.54 9.11
N TYR A 139 -3.20 -23.16 9.77
CA TYR A 139 -4.43 -22.69 9.13
C TYR A 139 -4.61 -21.19 9.35
N PHE A 140 -5.24 -20.52 8.40
CA PHE A 140 -5.68 -19.13 8.60
C PHE A 140 -7.12 -18.94 8.17
N VAL A 141 -7.80 -18.03 8.86
CA VAL A 141 -9.16 -17.58 8.54
C VAL A 141 -9.19 -16.06 8.50
N VAL A 142 -9.90 -15.51 7.53
CA VAL A 142 -10.05 -14.06 7.37
C VAL A 142 -11.37 -13.62 8.00
N VAL A 143 -11.29 -12.73 8.98
CA VAL A 143 -12.47 -12.23 9.70
C VAL A 143 -12.60 -10.73 9.59
N GLN A 144 -13.83 -10.27 9.42
CA GLN A 144 -14.17 -8.86 9.36
C GLN A 144 -14.79 -8.41 10.68
N CYS A 145 -14.37 -7.26 11.18
CA CYS A 145 -15.02 -6.68 12.35
C CYS A 145 -16.43 -6.20 12.02
N SER A 146 -17.36 -6.53 12.92
CA SER A 146 -18.77 -6.10 12.88
C SER A 146 -18.97 -4.58 12.90
N ALA A 147 -18.01 -3.80 13.40
CA ALA A 147 -18.15 -2.35 13.59
C ALA A 147 -17.19 -1.47 12.77
N CYS A 148 -15.98 -1.94 12.43
CA CYS A 148 -14.89 -1.07 11.95
C CYS A 148 -14.42 -1.33 10.50
N SER A 149 -15.06 -2.27 9.77
CA SER A 149 -14.63 -2.74 8.44
C SER A 149 -13.16 -3.16 8.38
N LEU A 150 -12.53 -3.45 9.53
CA LEU A 150 -11.18 -3.98 9.62
C LEU A 150 -11.25 -5.48 9.35
N TRP A 151 -10.39 -5.96 8.48
CA TRP A 151 -10.23 -7.38 8.19
C TRP A 151 -8.92 -7.82 8.81
N LEU A 152 -8.91 -8.99 9.46
CA LEU A 152 -7.72 -9.57 10.08
C LEU A 152 -7.57 -11.01 9.62
N ASN A 153 -6.32 -11.45 9.50
CA ASN A 153 -6.02 -12.87 9.36
C ASN A 153 -5.79 -13.45 10.74
N VAL A 154 -6.56 -14.47 11.09
CA VAL A 154 -6.37 -15.21 12.33
C VAL A 154 -5.72 -16.54 11.98
N THR A 155 -4.49 -16.74 12.43
CA THR A 155 -3.72 -17.97 12.21
C THR A 155 -3.85 -18.88 13.42
N PHE A 156 -4.11 -20.17 13.19
CA PHE A 156 -4.22 -21.20 14.22
C PHE A 156 -3.57 -22.50 13.76
N ASP A 157 -3.16 -23.31 14.72
CA ASP A 157 -2.58 -24.64 14.51
C ASP A 157 -3.56 -25.68 15.06
N ILE A 158 -3.81 -26.75 14.30
CA ILE A 158 -4.67 -27.85 14.76
C ILE A 158 -3.73 -28.90 15.36
N VAL A 159 -3.74 -29.00 16.68
CA VAL A 159 -3.05 -30.08 17.38
C VAL A 159 -3.97 -31.30 17.37
N ASP A 160 -3.71 -32.22 16.43
CA ASP A 160 -4.35 -33.55 16.43
C ASP A 160 -3.79 -34.33 17.64
N GLU A 161 -4.63 -34.58 18.65
CA GLU A 161 -4.29 -35.33 19.88
C GLU A 161 -4.65 -36.81 19.78
#